data_AF-W8C809-F1
#
_entry.id   AF-W8C809-F1
#
_cell.length_a   1.000
_cell.length_b   1.000
_cell.length_c   1.000
_cell.angle_alpha   90.00
_cell.angle_beta   90.00
_cell.angle_gamma   90.00
#
_symmetry.space_group_name_H-M   'P 1'
#
loop_
_entity.id
_entity.type
_entity.pdbx_description
1 polymer ?
#
loop_
_entity_poly.entity_id
_entity_poly.type
_entity_poly.pdbx_seq_one_letter_code
_entity_poly.pdbx_strand_id
1 'polypeptide(L)'
;CFASVLAGNDHFVLMTTFGRLIAWGSNQNCQLGLPNALSCQKPHEIDLGAPVQQFVCGPESTLVLTTTGKLYFTGHLNEFVFSQFTELQQNLAPTEQIIFMHISRTNEIFIVTNSGSIYRSMESVRSKSLIFQRFYDYDSEENGPIWKLLKGFSFYAVLTKANKFYTTFSESGHHLKTFREISKFKNLRLLDMAVGNKHILVHGIPRSSTMLTSAGPGSEPHRFASRTFVMPSTVMNGSAKTRSRESSAASVKAKDIGIVEATDKKMTDVSSNVMANGDVWKKLNRKQKKEKIVPSPY
;
A
#
# COMPACT_ATOMS: atom_id res chain seq x y z
N CYS A 1 8.78 -18.74 -7.62
CA CYS A 1 8.48 -18.35 -6.23
C CYS A 1 7.91 -16.92 -6.21
N PHE A 2 7.09 -16.59 -5.22
CA PHE A 2 6.66 -15.22 -4.94
C PHE A 2 7.63 -14.56 -3.96
N ALA A 3 7.86 -13.26 -4.08
CA ALA A 3 8.70 -12.47 -3.17
C ALA A 3 7.84 -11.67 -2.17
N SER A 4 6.77 -11.04 -2.66
CA SER A 4 5.83 -10.28 -1.85
C SER A 4 4.48 -10.13 -2.53
N VAL A 5 3.44 -9.86 -1.74
CA VAL A 5 2.08 -9.52 -2.18
C VAL A 5 1.56 -8.39 -1.29
N LEU A 6 0.89 -7.41 -1.89
CA LEU A 6 0.19 -6.33 -1.18
C LEU A 6 -1.23 -6.20 -1.73
N ALA A 7 -2.11 -5.64 -0.93
CA ALA A 7 -3.50 -5.38 -1.28
C ALA A 7 -3.81 -3.88 -1.09
N GLY A 8 -4.62 -3.33 -1.99
CA GLY A 8 -5.36 -2.10 -1.75
C GLY A 8 -6.69 -2.39 -1.06
N ASN A 9 -7.75 -1.64 -1.40
CA ASN A 9 -9.11 -1.97 -0.96
C ASN A 9 -9.60 -3.25 -1.66
N ASP A 10 -9.69 -3.21 -3.00
CA ASP A 10 -10.33 -4.26 -3.82
C ASP A 10 -9.39 -4.82 -4.89
N HIS A 11 -8.09 -4.61 -4.76
CA HIS A 11 -7.08 -5.05 -5.72
C HIS A 11 -5.84 -5.62 -5.03
N PHE A 12 -5.13 -6.50 -5.74
CA PHE A 12 -3.94 -7.19 -5.25
C PHE A 12 -2.82 -7.07 -6.28
N VAL A 13 -1.60 -6.90 -5.79
CA VAL A 13 -0.38 -6.89 -6.60
C VAL A 13 0.64 -7.82 -5.96
N LEU A 14 1.25 -8.67 -6.76
CA LEU A 14 2.23 -9.68 -6.38
C LEU A 14 3.50 -9.47 -7.19
N MET A 15 4.65 -9.55 -6.53
CA MET A 15 5.95 -9.57 -7.19
C MET A 15 6.57 -10.96 -7.07
N THR A 16 7.04 -11.51 -8.18
CA THR A 16 7.78 -12.78 -8.21
C THR A 16 9.24 -12.57 -7.79
N THR A 17 9.94 -13.65 -7.44
CA THR A 17 11.40 -13.60 -7.18
C THR A 17 12.26 -13.20 -8.38
N PHE A 18 11.67 -13.07 -9.57
CA PHE A 18 12.31 -12.60 -10.79
C PHE A 18 11.92 -11.15 -11.16
N GLY A 19 11.24 -10.44 -10.26
CA GLY A 19 10.80 -9.05 -10.48
C GLY A 19 9.61 -8.90 -11.43
N ARG A 20 8.98 -9.99 -11.90
CA ARG A 20 7.70 -9.90 -12.65
C ARG A 20 6.56 -9.47 -11.72
N LEU A 21 5.74 -8.53 -12.19
CA LEU A 21 4.60 -7.99 -11.47
C LEU A 21 3.30 -8.63 -11.96
N ILE A 22 2.46 -9.11 -11.06
CA ILE A 22 1.19 -9.78 -11.37
C ILE A 22 0.09 -9.15 -10.52
N ALA A 23 -1.03 -8.76 -11.11
CA ALA A 23 -2.11 -8.10 -10.38
C ALA A 23 -3.50 -8.59 -10.78
N TRP A 24 -4.48 -8.39 -9.88
CA TRP A 24 -5.89 -8.75 -10.07
C TRP A 24 -6.80 -7.96 -9.12
N GLY A 25 -8.11 -8.04 -9.32
CA GLY A 25 -9.15 -7.33 -8.57
C GLY A 25 -9.75 -6.15 -9.34
N SER A 26 -10.23 -5.14 -8.62
CA SER A 26 -10.80 -3.90 -9.18
C SER A 26 -9.76 -3.12 -9.98
N ASN A 27 -10.18 -2.53 -11.09
CA ASN A 27 -9.43 -1.57 -11.89
C ASN A 27 -10.29 -0.32 -12.22
N GLN A 28 -11.31 -0.02 -11.41
CA GLN A 28 -12.25 1.09 -11.65
C GLN A 28 -11.56 2.46 -11.68
N ASN A 29 -10.43 2.61 -10.98
CA ASN A 29 -9.60 3.82 -10.97
C ASN A 29 -8.27 3.62 -11.72
N CYS A 30 -8.16 2.62 -12.61
CA CYS A 30 -6.92 2.24 -13.29
C CYS A 30 -5.79 1.73 -12.36
N GLN A 31 -6.08 1.26 -11.12
CA GLN A 31 -5.06 0.82 -10.14
C GLN A 31 -4.18 -0.39 -10.56
N LEU A 32 -4.60 -1.15 -11.57
CA LEU A 32 -3.85 -2.24 -12.20
C LEU A 32 -3.13 -1.81 -13.50
N GLY A 33 -3.31 -0.57 -13.95
CA GLY A 33 -2.73 -0.07 -15.20
C GLY A 33 -3.32 -0.69 -16.48
N LEU A 34 -4.55 -1.21 -16.43
CA LEU A 34 -5.20 -1.85 -17.59
C LEU A 34 -6.23 -0.89 -18.23
N PRO A 35 -5.90 -0.16 -19.32
CA PRO A 35 -6.74 0.95 -19.81
C PRO A 35 -8.14 0.51 -20.28
N ASN A 36 -8.27 -0.73 -20.70
CA ASN A 36 -9.47 -1.27 -21.37
C ASN A 36 -10.26 -2.25 -20.49
N ALA A 37 -10.04 -2.26 -19.17
CA ALA A 37 -10.70 -3.19 -18.24
C ALA A 37 -11.07 -2.52 -16.92
N LEU A 38 -12.31 -2.68 -16.45
CA LEU A 38 -12.74 -2.13 -15.14
C LEU A 38 -12.42 -3.06 -13.95
N SER A 39 -12.04 -4.31 -14.22
CA SER A 39 -11.49 -5.25 -13.25
C SER A 39 -10.73 -6.36 -13.96
N CYS A 40 -9.88 -7.10 -13.24
CA CYS A 40 -9.23 -8.31 -13.72
C CYS A 40 -9.42 -9.44 -12.69
N GLN A 41 -10.32 -10.38 -12.95
CA GLN A 41 -10.68 -11.44 -11.99
C GLN A 41 -9.67 -12.61 -11.92
N LYS A 42 -8.64 -12.58 -12.78
CA LYS A 42 -7.56 -13.58 -12.81
C LYS A 42 -6.22 -12.85 -12.68
N PRO A 43 -5.20 -13.45 -12.05
CA PRO A 43 -3.85 -12.88 -12.02
C PRO A 43 -3.34 -12.58 -13.44
N HIS A 44 -3.04 -11.31 -13.70
CA HIS A 44 -2.56 -10.81 -14.98
C HIS A 44 -1.16 -10.21 -14.82
N GLU A 45 -0.23 -10.56 -15.71
CA GLU A 45 1.14 -10.03 -15.67
C GLU A 45 1.17 -8.60 -16.24
N ILE A 46 1.78 -7.67 -15.49
CA ILE A 46 2.00 -6.29 -15.88
C ILE A 46 3.46 -6.18 -16.32
N ASP A 47 3.69 -5.94 -17.60
CA ASP A 47 5.02 -5.66 -18.13
C ASP A 47 5.32 -4.16 -18.07
N LEU A 48 6.45 -3.81 -17.44
CA LEU A 48 6.98 -2.44 -17.35
C LEU A 48 8.29 -2.27 -18.14
N GLY A 49 8.69 -3.29 -18.91
CA GLY A 49 9.95 -3.31 -19.69
C GLY A 49 11.22 -3.49 -18.83
N ALA A 50 11.08 -3.66 -17.52
CA ALA A 50 12.18 -3.92 -16.59
C ALA A 50 11.68 -4.67 -15.34
N PRO A 51 12.53 -5.49 -14.68
CA PRO A 51 12.17 -6.12 -13.40
C PRO A 51 11.79 -5.10 -12.33
N VAL A 52 10.79 -5.45 -11.52
CA VAL A 52 10.40 -4.67 -10.33
C VAL A 52 11.35 -4.93 -9.17
N GLN A 53 11.77 -3.85 -8.51
CA GLN A 53 12.56 -3.85 -7.28
C GLN A 53 11.65 -3.74 -6.04
N GLN A 54 10.68 -2.83 -6.09
CA GLN A 54 9.73 -2.59 -5.01
C GLN A 54 8.39 -2.12 -5.58
N PHE A 55 7.28 -2.46 -4.94
CA PHE A 55 5.97 -1.86 -5.20
C PHE A 55 5.24 -1.60 -3.90
N VAL A 56 4.24 -0.71 -3.93
CA VAL A 56 3.27 -0.50 -2.86
C VAL A 56 1.88 -0.23 -3.42
N CYS A 57 0.87 -0.74 -2.73
CA CYS A 57 -0.54 -0.46 -2.99
C CYS A 57 -1.07 0.58 -1.98
N GLY A 58 -1.80 1.56 -2.47
CA GLY A 58 -2.73 2.37 -1.70
C GLY A 58 -4.15 1.78 -1.77
N PRO A 59 -5.15 2.47 -1.21
CA PRO A 59 -6.56 2.11 -1.38
C PRO A 59 -6.95 1.77 -2.83
N GLU A 60 -6.62 2.66 -3.76
CA GLU A 60 -7.08 2.64 -5.16
C GLU A 60 -5.97 3.03 -6.14
N SER A 61 -4.71 2.79 -5.76
CA SER A 61 -3.53 3.11 -6.59
C SER A 61 -2.37 2.15 -6.35
N THR A 62 -1.50 1.99 -7.34
CA THR A 62 -0.26 1.20 -7.27
C THR A 62 0.93 2.07 -7.66
N LEU A 63 2.01 2.04 -6.87
CA LEU A 63 3.31 2.65 -7.16
C LEU A 63 4.35 1.54 -7.29
N VAL A 64 5.19 1.62 -8.33
CA VAL A 64 6.19 0.60 -8.68
C VAL A 64 7.54 1.25 -8.97
N LEU A 65 8.60 0.70 -8.38
CA LEU A 65 9.99 1.05 -8.65
C LEU A 65 10.65 -0.15 -9.35
N THR A 66 11.16 0.07 -10.56
CA THR A 66 11.93 -0.95 -11.29
C THR A 66 13.40 -0.95 -10.90
N THR A 67 14.12 -2.04 -11.18
CA THR A 67 15.58 -2.14 -10.98
C THR A 67 16.39 -1.17 -11.84
N THR A 68 15.78 -0.54 -12.85
CA THR A 68 16.36 0.57 -13.62
C THR A 68 16.20 1.93 -12.94
N GLY A 69 15.71 1.95 -11.69
CA GLY A 69 15.42 3.15 -10.90
C GLY A 69 14.13 3.87 -11.31
N LYS A 70 13.51 3.51 -12.45
CA LYS A 70 12.28 4.15 -12.95
C LYS A 70 11.10 3.91 -12.01
N LEU A 71 10.41 5.00 -11.68
CA LEU A 71 9.20 5.03 -10.87
C LEU A 71 7.96 5.07 -11.78
N TYR A 72 6.94 4.28 -11.47
CA TYR A 72 5.69 4.18 -12.22
C TYR A 72 4.49 4.22 -11.26
N PHE A 73 3.42 4.94 -11.61
CA PHE A 73 2.18 4.96 -10.81
C PHE A 73 0.93 5.02 -11.68
N THR A 74 -0.15 4.42 -11.15
CA THR A 74 -1.46 4.27 -11.79
C THR A 74 -2.52 4.15 -10.69
N GLY A 75 -3.72 4.69 -10.89
CA GLY A 75 -4.76 4.69 -9.86
C GLY A 75 -5.46 6.03 -9.66
N HIS A 76 -6.15 6.16 -8.53
CA HIS A 76 -6.67 7.44 -8.04
C HIS A 76 -5.54 8.51 -8.02
N LEU A 77 -5.85 9.74 -8.44
CA LEU A 77 -4.93 10.86 -8.77
C LEU A 77 -4.14 10.74 -10.09
N ASN A 78 -4.28 9.67 -10.87
CA ASN A 78 -3.65 9.58 -12.19
C ASN A 78 -4.47 8.67 -13.12
N GLU A 79 -5.36 9.24 -13.95
CA GLU A 79 -6.20 8.49 -14.92
C GLU A 79 -5.39 7.72 -15.99
N PHE A 80 -4.07 7.91 -16.03
CA PHE A 80 -3.15 7.26 -16.96
C PHE A 80 -2.64 5.90 -16.48
N VAL A 81 -2.53 4.98 -17.42
CA VAL A 81 -1.80 3.71 -17.31
C VAL A 81 -0.34 3.97 -16.98
N PHE A 82 0.18 3.34 -15.91
CA PHE A 82 1.58 3.33 -15.45
C PHE A 82 2.47 4.39 -16.12
N SER A 83 2.22 5.65 -15.80
CA SER A 83 3.05 6.74 -16.29
C SER A 83 4.41 6.69 -15.60
N GLN A 84 5.49 6.94 -16.32
CA GLN A 84 6.82 7.05 -15.71
C GLN A 84 6.93 8.40 -14.98
N PHE A 85 7.17 8.38 -13.67
CA PHE A 85 7.27 9.56 -12.81
C PHE A 85 8.70 10.10 -12.77
N THR A 86 9.08 10.84 -13.82
CA THR A 86 10.44 11.40 -13.93
C THR A 86 10.70 12.62 -13.03
N GLU A 87 9.67 13.38 -12.62
CA GLU A 87 9.86 14.64 -11.87
C GLU A 87 10.65 14.45 -10.58
N LEU A 88 10.25 13.51 -9.71
CA LEU A 88 11.01 13.23 -8.50
C LEU A 88 12.43 12.76 -8.85
N GLN A 89 12.57 11.86 -9.82
CA GLN A 89 13.86 11.29 -10.22
C GLN A 89 14.84 12.33 -10.77
N GLN A 90 14.35 13.37 -11.47
CA GLN A 90 15.15 14.49 -11.97
C GLN A 90 15.65 15.41 -10.85
N ASN A 91 14.98 15.41 -9.70
CA ASN A 91 15.31 16.22 -8.53
C ASN A 91 16.13 15.47 -7.46
N LEU A 92 16.41 14.17 -7.65
CA LEU A 92 17.32 13.39 -6.79
C LEU A 92 18.78 13.59 -7.23
N ALA A 93 19.71 13.59 -6.27
CA ALA A 93 21.13 13.58 -6.60
C ALA A 93 21.53 12.25 -7.29
N PRO A 94 22.58 12.20 -8.13
CA PRO A 94 22.98 10.96 -8.84
C PRO A 94 23.31 9.76 -7.93
N THR A 95 23.73 10.02 -6.70
CA THR A 95 24.01 9.00 -5.66
C THR A 95 22.80 8.68 -4.78
N GLU A 96 21.71 9.41 -4.93
CA GLU A 96 20.50 9.29 -4.13
C GLU A 96 19.56 8.25 -4.74
N GLN A 97 19.13 7.30 -3.91
CA GLN A 97 18.39 6.11 -4.32
C GLN A 97 17.17 5.93 -3.44
N ILE A 98 16.03 5.58 -4.04
CA ILE A 98 14.80 5.26 -3.29
C ILE A 98 15.01 3.94 -2.54
N ILE A 99 14.83 3.95 -1.22
CA ILE A 99 14.98 2.76 -0.36
C ILE A 99 13.65 2.29 0.23
N PHE A 100 12.65 3.18 0.30
CA PHE A 100 11.35 2.85 0.83
C PHE A 100 10.27 3.75 0.21
N MET A 101 9.09 3.18 0.01
CA MET A 101 7.90 3.85 -0.51
C MET A 101 6.68 3.42 0.32
N HIS A 102 5.69 4.30 0.43
CA HIS A 102 4.41 4.03 1.10
C HIS A 102 3.30 4.88 0.46
N ILE A 103 2.10 4.31 0.31
CA ILE A 103 0.88 5.08 0.01
C ILE A 103 -0.02 5.00 1.24
N SER A 104 -0.45 6.15 1.75
CA SER A 104 -1.31 6.25 2.93
C SER A 104 -2.77 5.87 2.60
N ARG A 105 -3.59 5.67 3.64
CA ARG A 105 -5.05 5.51 3.50
C ARG A 105 -5.77 6.71 2.88
N THR A 106 -5.11 7.86 2.81
CA THR A 106 -5.59 9.12 2.21
C THR A 106 -4.91 9.42 0.87
N ASN A 107 -4.39 8.38 0.18
CA ASN A 107 -3.73 8.44 -1.13
C ASN A 107 -2.47 9.33 -1.19
N GLU A 108 -1.86 9.64 -0.04
CA GLU A 108 -0.60 10.38 0.01
C GLU A 108 0.59 9.43 -0.10
N ILE A 109 1.47 9.69 -1.05
CA ILE A 109 2.67 8.93 -1.29
C ILE A 109 3.82 9.51 -0.46
N PHE A 110 4.52 8.66 0.27
CA PHE A 110 5.77 8.97 0.95
C PHE A 110 6.90 8.15 0.35
N ILE A 111 7.99 8.81 0.00
CA ILE A 111 9.20 8.20 -0.55
C ILE A 111 10.39 8.58 0.32
N VAL A 112 11.19 7.59 0.72
CA VAL A 112 12.39 7.77 1.54
C VAL A 112 13.60 7.29 0.74
N THR A 113 14.67 8.10 0.76
CA THR A 113 15.91 7.81 0.04
C THR A 113 17.04 7.35 0.96
N ASN A 114 18.10 6.78 0.36
CA ASN A 114 19.29 6.33 1.08
C ASN A 114 19.96 7.45 1.90
N SER A 115 19.92 8.71 1.43
CA SER A 115 20.41 9.91 2.14
C SER A 115 19.66 10.21 3.44
N GLY A 116 18.43 9.69 3.60
CA GLY A 116 17.50 10.05 4.67
C GLY A 116 16.49 11.12 4.26
N SER A 117 16.50 11.61 3.01
CA SER A 117 15.46 12.51 2.53
C SER A 117 14.10 11.83 2.45
N ILE A 118 13.07 12.57 2.85
CA ILE A 118 11.67 12.16 2.81
C ILE A 118 10.94 13.09 1.85
N TYR A 119 10.24 12.53 0.89
CA TYR A 119 9.37 13.24 -0.05
C TYR A 119 7.92 12.84 0.19
N ARG A 120 7.01 13.81 0.13
CA ARG A 120 5.56 13.63 0.20
C ARG A 120 4.95 14.09 -1.12
N SER A 121 4.00 13.33 -1.66
CA SER A 121 3.25 13.75 -2.84
C SER A 121 2.25 14.85 -2.49
N MET A 122 2.07 15.80 -3.39
CA MET A 122 0.99 16.78 -3.38
C MET A 122 0.24 16.68 -4.72
N GLU A 123 -1.05 16.98 -4.73
CA GLU A 123 -1.81 17.13 -5.98
C GLU A 123 -1.62 18.55 -6.53
N SER A 124 -1.14 18.66 -7.77
CA SER A 124 -1.12 19.91 -8.52
C SER A 124 -2.55 20.29 -8.94
N VAL A 125 -3.14 21.27 -8.25
CA VAL A 125 -4.47 21.83 -8.58
C VAL A 125 -4.58 22.27 -10.05
N ARG A 126 -3.48 22.70 -10.67
CA ARG A 126 -3.44 23.18 -12.05
C ARG A 126 -3.46 22.06 -13.08
N SER A 127 -2.71 20.98 -12.85
CA SER A 127 -2.48 19.91 -13.84
C SER A 127 -3.12 18.57 -13.48
N LYS A 128 -3.74 18.46 -12.30
CA LYS A 128 -4.24 17.20 -11.71
C LYS A 128 -3.18 16.09 -11.76
N SER A 129 -1.97 16.43 -11.35
CA SER A 129 -0.80 15.54 -11.40
C SER A 129 -0.14 15.48 -10.02
N LEU A 130 0.48 14.35 -9.71
CA LEU A 130 1.29 14.20 -8.50
C LEU A 130 2.64 14.90 -8.67
N ILE A 131 2.90 15.89 -7.83
CA ILE A 131 4.22 16.51 -7.63
C ILE A 131 4.80 16.02 -6.31
N PHE A 132 6.13 16.02 -6.16
CA PHE A 132 6.78 15.60 -4.90
C PHE A 132 7.53 16.76 -4.25
N GLN A 133 7.28 16.95 -2.95
CA GLN A 133 7.94 17.98 -2.14
C GLN A 133 8.66 17.35 -0.95
N ARG A 134 9.75 17.97 -0.52
CA ARG A 134 10.52 17.53 0.65
C ARG A 134 9.67 17.70 1.91
N PHE A 135 9.55 16.62 2.69
CA PHE A 135 8.82 16.58 3.96
C PHE A 135 9.79 16.91 5.10
N TYR A 136 9.50 17.99 5.83
CA TYR A 136 10.37 18.55 6.87
C TYR A 136 9.86 18.34 8.30
N ASP A 137 8.62 17.86 8.50
CA ASP A 137 8.05 17.66 9.84
C ASP A 137 8.82 16.63 10.68
N TYR A 138 9.63 15.77 10.04
CA TYR A 138 10.59 14.88 10.69
C TYR A 138 12.02 15.43 10.54
N ASP A 139 12.60 15.85 11.66
CA ASP A 139 14.00 16.27 11.73
C ASP A 139 14.92 15.04 11.72
N SER A 140 15.58 14.80 10.59
CA SER A 140 16.55 13.71 10.40
C SER A 140 17.94 14.00 10.95
N GLU A 141 18.27 15.25 11.30
CA GLU A 141 19.54 15.63 11.91
C GLU A 141 19.50 15.36 13.41
N GLU A 142 18.41 15.76 14.09
CA GLU A 142 18.18 15.46 15.51
C GLU A 142 17.85 13.97 15.76
N ASN A 143 16.90 13.41 15.00
CA ASN A 143 16.34 12.08 15.28
C ASN A 143 17.05 10.94 14.51
N GLY A 144 17.99 11.31 13.64
CA GLY A 144 18.77 10.41 12.80
C GLY A 144 18.02 9.90 11.56
N PRO A 145 18.75 9.23 10.65
CA PRO A 145 18.22 8.85 9.34
C PRO A 145 17.11 7.82 9.45
N ILE A 146 16.03 8.09 8.73
CA ILE A 146 14.84 7.24 8.64
C ILE A 146 15.08 5.98 7.81
N TRP A 147 14.36 4.91 8.14
CA TRP A 147 14.25 3.66 7.36
C TRP A 147 12.84 3.47 6.79
N LYS A 148 11.80 3.69 7.60
CA LYS A 148 10.40 3.46 7.23
C LYS A 148 9.52 4.57 7.80
N LEU A 149 8.65 5.15 6.97
CA LEU A 149 7.60 6.10 7.37
C LEU A 149 6.23 5.53 7.01
N LEU A 150 5.31 5.51 7.96
CA LEU A 150 3.91 5.16 7.73
C LEU A 150 3.00 6.28 8.24
N LYS A 151 1.93 6.58 7.48
CA LYS A 151 0.91 7.56 7.86
C LYS A 151 -0.40 6.85 8.21
N GLY A 152 -0.82 7.00 9.47
CA GLY A 152 -2.14 6.63 9.95
C GLY A 152 -3.20 7.67 9.55
N PHE A 153 -4.39 7.59 10.14
CA PHE A 153 -5.46 8.55 9.83
C PHE A 153 -5.05 9.99 10.17
N SER A 154 -4.50 10.20 11.37
CA SER A 154 -4.14 11.51 11.92
C SER A 154 -2.80 11.50 12.68
N PHE A 155 -1.94 10.51 12.42
CA PHE A 155 -0.62 10.40 13.03
C PHE A 155 0.41 9.80 12.07
N TYR A 156 1.69 9.98 12.38
CA TYR A 156 2.81 9.36 11.69
C TYR A 156 3.52 8.34 12.58
N ALA A 157 4.12 7.34 11.97
CA ALA A 157 4.94 6.31 12.60
C ALA A 157 6.26 6.17 11.82
N VAL A 158 7.39 6.27 12.52
CA VAL A 158 8.72 6.31 11.91
C VAL A 158 9.67 5.32 12.58
N LEU A 159 10.30 4.47 11.77
CA LEU A 159 11.42 3.62 12.17
C LEU A 159 12.72 4.25 11.65
N THR A 160 13.70 4.47 12.53
CA THR A 160 15.03 4.96 12.12
C THR A 160 15.99 3.82 11.84
N LYS A 161 17.04 4.08 11.05
CA LYS A 161 18.14 3.13 10.83
C LYS A 161 18.86 2.76 12.14
N ALA A 162 18.81 3.66 13.13
CA ALA A 162 19.32 3.44 14.50
C ALA A 162 18.38 2.61 15.40
N ASN A 163 17.35 1.99 14.83
CA ASN A 163 16.41 1.12 15.55
C ASN A 163 15.56 1.84 16.62
N LYS A 164 15.32 3.14 16.45
CA LYS A 164 14.41 3.93 17.29
C LYS A 164 13.03 4.02 16.63
N PHE A 165 11.98 4.05 17.46
CA PHE A 165 10.61 4.27 17.01
C PHE A 165 10.12 5.66 17.45
N TYR A 166 9.63 6.42 16.48
CA TYR A 166 9.04 7.74 16.69
C TYR A 166 7.59 7.78 16.20
N THR A 167 6.74 8.55 16.87
CA THR A 167 5.37 8.81 16.40
C THR A 167 4.88 10.19 16.81
N THR A 168 3.88 10.71 16.08
CA THR A 168 3.10 11.90 16.48
C THR A 168 1.80 11.55 17.22
N PHE A 169 1.57 10.27 17.54
CA PHE A 169 0.44 9.82 18.35
C PHE A 169 0.79 9.82 19.85
N SER A 170 -0.01 10.50 20.68
CA SER A 170 0.06 10.37 22.13
C SER A 170 -0.78 9.19 22.63
N GLU A 171 -0.30 8.49 23.66
CA GLU A 171 -1.07 7.45 24.36
C GLU A 171 -2.35 8.02 25.03
N SER A 172 -2.38 9.32 25.32
CA SER A 172 -3.57 10.06 25.76
C SER A 172 -4.58 10.37 24.65
N GLY A 173 -4.37 9.89 23.41
CA GLY A 173 -5.25 10.12 22.27
C GLY A 173 -5.10 11.49 21.59
N HIS A 174 -4.29 12.40 22.15
CA HIS A 174 -4.01 13.70 21.55
C HIS A 174 -2.94 13.63 20.44
N HIS A 175 -3.05 14.52 19.45
CA HIS A 175 -2.04 14.67 18.40
C HIS A 175 -0.85 15.49 18.91
N LEU A 176 0.34 14.93 18.79
CA LEU A 176 1.59 15.63 19.07
C LEU A 176 1.95 16.48 17.85
N LYS A 177 2.38 17.73 18.08
CA LYS A 177 2.85 18.63 17.01
C LYS A 177 4.18 18.18 16.38
N THR A 178 4.94 17.35 17.07
CA THR A 178 6.27 16.86 16.68
C THR A 178 6.37 15.35 16.92
N PHE A 179 7.33 14.71 16.25
CA PHE A 179 7.67 13.32 16.51
C PHE A 179 8.26 13.16 17.92
N ARG A 180 7.86 12.10 18.64
CA ARG A 180 8.46 11.72 19.93
C ARG A 180 8.96 10.28 19.89
N GLU A 181 10.15 10.06 20.45
CA GLU A 181 10.70 8.71 20.64
C GLU A 181 9.87 7.94 21.67
N ILE A 182 9.48 6.71 21.32
CA ILE A 182 8.72 5.82 22.20
C ILE A 182 9.69 4.91 22.94
N SER A 183 10.18 5.43 24.07
CA SER A 183 11.19 4.78 24.93
C SER A 183 10.80 3.38 25.45
N LYS A 184 9.50 3.02 25.41
CA LYS A 184 9.01 1.69 25.81
C LYS A 184 9.66 0.54 25.03
N PHE A 185 10.14 0.81 23.81
CA PHE A 185 10.79 -0.19 22.95
C PHE A 185 12.33 -0.15 22.97
N LYS A 186 12.96 0.68 23.82
CA LYS A 186 14.43 0.87 23.85
C LYS A 186 15.26 -0.41 24.04
N ASN A 187 14.67 -1.43 24.67
CA ASN A 187 15.31 -2.73 24.93
C ASN A 187 15.04 -3.77 23.82
N LEU A 188 14.32 -3.40 22.76
CA LEU A 188 14.02 -4.28 21.62
C LEU A 188 14.87 -3.90 20.40
N ARG A 189 15.25 -4.89 19.61
CA ARG A 189 15.63 -4.71 18.21
C ARG A 189 14.35 -4.77 17.38
N LEU A 190 13.84 -3.60 17.01
CA LEU A 190 12.70 -3.45 16.12
C LEU A 190 13.06 -3.98 14.72
N LEU A 191 12.17 -4.77 14.13
CA LEU A 191 12.35 -5.41 12.83
C LEU A 191 11.45 -4.76 11.78
N ASP A 192 10.18 -4.50 12.12
CA ASP A 192 9.26 -3.78 11.26
C ASP A 192 8.10 -3.12 12.04
N MET A 193 7.31 -2.31 11.34
CA MET A 193 6.07 -1.73 11.83
C MET A 193 4.96 -1.74 10.76
N ALA A 194 3.72 -1.79 11.22
CA ALA A 194 2.52 -1.61 10.42
C ALA A 194 1.58 -0.61 11.12
N VAL A 195 0.76 0.11 10.33
CA VAL A 195 -0.16 1.13 10.82
C VAL A 195 -1.56 0.84 10.30
N GLY A 196 -2.52 0.83 11.21
CA GLY A 196 -3.95 0.90 10.89
C GLY A 196 -4.52 2.29 11.18
N ASN A 197 -5.83 2.46 10.95
CA ASN A 197 -6.48 3.78 11.11
C ASN A 197 -6.32 4.39 12.51
N LYS A 198 -6.25 3.55 13.56
CA LYS A 198 -6.23 3.97 14.98
C LYS A 198 -5.20 3.21 15.84
N HIS A 199 -4.27 2.48 15.23
CA HIS A 199 -3.30 1.66 15.95
C HIS A 199 -1.98 1.52 15.18
N ILE A 200 -0.91 1.21 15.92
CA ILE A 200 0.42 0.91 15.38
C ILE A 200 0.83 -0.47 15.91
N LEU A 201 1.19 -1.37 15.01
CA LEU A 201 1.81 -2.65 15.33
C LEU A 201 3.32 -2.50 15.14
N VAL A 202 4.09 -2.89 16.15
CA VAL A 202 5.56 -2.84 16.13
C VAL A 202 6.07 -4.26 16.39
N HIS A 203 6.85 -4.80 15.46
CA HIS A 203 7.50 -6.09 15.60
C HIS A 203 8.95 -5.88 16.02
N GLY A 204 9.38 -6.53 17.09
CA GLY A 204 10.76 -6.49 17.56
C GLY A 204 11.10 -7.68 18.44
N ILE A 205 12.39 -8.01 18.48
CA ILE A 205 12.95 -9.06 19.34
C ILE A 205 13.70 -8.43 20.51
N PRO A 206 13.79 -9.06 21.69
CA PRO A 206 14.64 -8.54 22.77
C PRO A 206 16.08 -8.35 22.30
N ARG A 207 16.71 -7.24 22.67
CA ARG A 207 18.16 -7.13 22.57
C ARG A 207 18.74 -8.12 23.57
N SER A 208 19.45 -9.13 23.09
CA SER A 208 20.14 -10.06 23.98
C SER A 208 21.08 -9.26 24.88
N SER A 209 20.87 -9.33 26.18
CA SER A 209 21.85 -8.87 27.14
C SER A 209 23.04 -9.81 27.04
N THR A 210 24.13 -9.36 26.42
CA THR A 210 25.43 -9.99 26.61
C THR A 210 25.79 -9.83 28.09
N MET A 211 25.46 -10.84 28.90
CA MET A 211 25.71 -10.85 30.33
C MET A 211 27.22 -10.88 30.55
N LEU A 212 27.79 -9.72 30.89
CA LEU A 212 29.12 -9.63 31.47
C LEU A 212 29.03 -10.04 32.94
N THR A 213 29.15 -11.34 33.21
CA THR A 213 29.65 -11.85 34.50
C THR A 213 30.62 -13.00 34.27
N SER A 214 31.84 -12.80 34.76
CA SER A 214 32.86 -13.83 34.86
C SER A 214 32.63 -14.72 36.08
N ALA A 215 32.56 -16.05 35.91
CA ALA A 215 33.22 -17.06 36.74
C ALA A 215 32.59 -18.46 36.55
N GLY A 216 33.43 -19.51 36.45
CA GLY A 216 33.03 -20.91 36.59
C GLY A 216 33.09 -21.76 35.31
N PRO A 217 33.99 -22.76 35.22
CA PRO A 217 33.96 -23.74 34.13
C PRO A 217 32.90 -24.81 34.41
N GLY A 218 31.81 -24.81 33.64
CA GLY A 218 30.74 -25.80 33.75
C GLY A 218 29.67 -25.68 32.66
N SER A 219 29.67 -26.65 31.73
CA SER A 219 28.60 -27.04 30.78
C SER A 219 27.16 -26.74 31.20
N GLU A 220 26.19 -26.40 30.33
CA GLU A 220 26.12 -26.23 28.86
C GLU A 220 24.93 -25.28 28.54
N PRO A 221 24.91 -24.53 27.41
CA PRO A 221 23.83 -23.61 27.11
C PRO A 221 22.57 -24.29 26.54
N HIS A 222 21.41 -24.08 27.18
CA HIS A 222 20.14 -24.63 26.72
C HIS A 222 19.75 -24.14 25.31
N ARG A 223 19.70 -25.11 24.38
CA ARG A 223 19.39 -24.95 22.96
C ARG A 223 17.91 -24.62 22.73
N PHE A 224 17.58 -23.34 22.49
CA PHE A 224 16.26 -22.96 21.98
C PHE A 224 16.07 -23.46 20.54
N ALA A 225 15.49 -24.65 20.40
CA ALA A 225 15.10 -25.19 19.11
C ALA A 225 13.79 -24.55 18.62
N SER A 226 13.81 -23.97 17.43
CA SER A 226 12.61 -23.49 16.73
C SER A 226 11.62 -24.64 16.52
N ARG A 227 10.50 -24.66 17.25
CA ARG A 227 9.43 -25.63 17.01
C ARG A 227 8.58 -25.18 15.82
N THR A 228 8.85 -25.78 14.66
CA THR A 228 7.94 -25.72 13.50
C THR A 228 6.58 -26.28 13.91
N PHE A 229 5.51 -25.50 13.73
CA PHE A 229 4.16 -25.92 14.07
C PHE A 229 3.59 -26.81 12.95
N VAL A 230 3.38 -28.09 13.23
CA VAL A 230 2.75 -29.05 12.31
C VAL A 230 1.35 -29.38 12.83
N MET A 231 0.34 -29.13 12.01
CA MET A 231 -1.05 -29.51 12.32
C MET A 231 -1.21 -31.03 12.20
N PRO A 232 -1.81 -31.73 13.19
CA PRO A 232 -2.14 -33.15 13.05
C PRO A 232 -3.29 -33.35 12.06
N SER A 233 -3.11 -34.24 11.08
CA SER A 233 -4.20 -34.73 10.22
C SER A 233 -4.94 -35.88 10.89
N THR A 234 -6.16 -35.63 11.36
CA THR A 234 -7.00 -36.69 11.94
C THR A 234 -7.56 -37.59 10.85
N VAL A 235 -7.06 -38.82 10.77
CA VAL A 235 -7.67 -39.91 10.00
C VAL A 235 -8.88 -40.44 10.78
N MET A 236 -10.05 -40.48 10.16
CA MET A 236 -11.27 -41.11 10.71
C MET A 236 -11.64 -42.33 9.86
N ASN A 237 -11.41 -43.53 10.40
CA ASN A 237 -12.01 -44.77 9.92
C ASN A 237 -13.21 -45.09 10.83
N GLY A 238 -14.37 -45.41 10.24
CA GLY A 238 -15.64 -45.32 10.96
C GLY A 238 -16.11 -46.59 11.69
N SER A 239 -17.12 -46.42 12.54
CA SER A 239 -18.28 -47.33 12.64
C SER A 239 -19.39 -46.68 13.48
N ALA A 240 -20.65 -46.96 13.15
CA ALA A 240 -21.80 -46.21 13.68
C ALA A 240 -22.36 -46.80 14.99
N LYS A 241 -22.89 -45.92 15.87
CA LYS A 241 -23.99 -46.24 16.79
C LYS A 241 -24.99 -45.10 16.86
N THR A 242 -26.22 -45.39 16.43
CA THR A 242 -27.39 -44.49 16.48
C THR A 242 -28.01 -44.48 17.88
N ARG A 243 -28.43 -43.31 18.37
CA ARG A 243 -29.60 -43.15 19.26
C ARG A 243 -30.13 -41.72 19.22
N SER A 244 -31.45 -41.60 19.29
CA SER A 244 -32.24 -40.40 19.03
C SER A 244 -32.68 -39.66 20.30
N ARG A 245 -32.86 -38.33 20.21
CA ARG A 245 -34.17 -37.66 20.43
C ARG A 245 -34.14 -36.15 20.18
N GLU A 246 -35.34 -35.57 20.05
CA GLU A 246 -35.62 -34.19 19.61
C GLU A 246 -35.31 -33.10 20.65
N SER A 247 -35.17 -31.84 20.19
CA SER A 247 -35.87 -30.71 20.81
C SER A 247 -36.00 -29.47 19.89
N SER A 248 -37.26 -29.12 19.59
CA SER A 248 -37.82 -27.77 19.40
C SER A 248 -36.96 -26.61 18.86
N ALA A 249 -37.36 -26.08 17.69
CA ALA A 249 -37.10 -24.69 17.33
C ALA A 249 -37.98 -23.73 18.17
N ALA A 250 -37.42 -22.60 18.60
CA ALA A 250 -38.16 -21.51 19.24
C ALA A 250 -37.77 -20.16 18.62
N SER A 251 -38.75 -19.45 18.07
CA SER A 251 -38.59 -18.11 17.50
C SER A 251 -38.58 -17.05 18.60
N VAL A 252 -37.78 -16.00 18.44
CA VAL A 252 -37.90 -14.76 19.23
C VAL A 252 -38.35 -13.64 18.29
N LYS A 253 -39.47 -13.01 18.65
CA LYS A 253 -40.16 -12.01 17.83
C LYS A 253 -39.48 -10.64 17.92
N ALA A 254 -39.54 -9.89 16.82
CA ALA A 254 -39.38 -8.44 16.85
C ALA A 254 -40.58 -7.78 17.58
N LYS A 255 -40.38 -6.53 18.04
CA LYS A 255 -41.44 -5.65 18.53
C LYS A 255 -41.32 -4.31 17.81
N ASP A 256 -42.40 -3.92 17.14
CA ASP A 256 -42.55 -2.64 16.45
C ASP A 256 -42.81 -1.47 17.41
N ILE A 257 -42.57 -0.26 16.90
CA ILE A 257 -43.33 1.02 17.01
C ILE A 257 -42.42 2.08 16.32
N GLY A 258 -42.86 2.89 15.36
CA GLY A 258 -44.17 3.00 14.71
C GLY A 258 -44.08 3.82 13.41
N ILE A 259 -45.17 3.84 12.64
CA ILE A 259 -45.25 4.36 11.26
C ILE A 259 -45.67 5.84 11.24
N VAL A 260 -45.14 6.61 10.28
CA VAL A 260 -45.90 7.69 9.61
C VAL A 260 -45.60 7.61 8.09
N GLU A 261 -46.65 7.56 7.28
CA GLU A 261 -46.62 7.62 5.81
C GLU A 261 -46.34 9.09 5.36
N ALA A 262 -46.19 9.52 4.10
CA ALA A 262 -46.38 8.98 2.74
C ALA A 262 -45.43 9.80 1.80
N THR A 263 -45.26 9.62 0.49
CA THR A 263 -46.14 9.15 -0.59
C THR A 263 -45.32 8.55 -1.75
N ASP A 264 -45.96 7.68 -2.51
CA ASP A 264 -45.43 7.00 -3.68
C ASP A 264 -45.70 7.80 -4.98
N LYS A 265 -44.77 7.78 -5.95
CA LYS A 265 -45.05 8.17 -7.36
C LYS A 265 -44.25 7.32 -8.36
N LYS A 266 -44.97 6.35 -8.94
CA LYS A 266 -44.81 5.80 -10.31
C LYS A 266 -44.61 6.94 -11.34
N MET A 267 -44.05 6.79 -12.55
CA MET A 267 -43.89 5.66 -13.50
C MET A 267 -42.69 6.03 -14.44
N THR A 268 -42.23 5.34 -15.50
CA THR A 268 -42.73 4.25 -16.37
C THR A 268 -41.53 3.55 -17.04
N ASP A 269 -41.70 2.35 -17.60
CA ASP A 269 -40.77 1.78 -18.60
C ASP A 269 -40.79 2.54 -19.94
N VAL A 270 -39.65 2.59 -20.64
CA VAL A 270 -39.59 2.63 -22.12
C VAL A 270 -38.44 1.74 -22.60
N SER A 271 -38.76 0.82 -23.50
CA SER A 271 -37.81 -0.11 -24.10
C SER A 271 -37.19 0.41 -25.40
N SER A 272 -36.06 -0.20 -25.78
CA SER A 272 -35.40 -0.15 -27.11
C SER A 272 -34.82 1.20 -27.59
N ASN A 273 -33.50 1.21 -27.78
CA ASN A 273 -32.97 1.24 -29.16
C ASN A 273 -31.51 0.81 -29.23
N VAL A 274 -31.24 -0.23 -30.02
CA VAL A 274 -29.89 -0.59 -30.47
C VAL A 274 -29.63 0.21 -31.74
N MET A 275 -28.61 1.08 -31.76
CA MET A 275 -27.79 1.27 -32.96
C MET A 275 -26.45 1.95 -32.69
N ALA A 276 -25.51 1.67 -33.59
CA ALA A 276 -24.09 1.99 -33.55
C ALA A 276 -23.72 3.46 -33.28
N ASN A 277 -22.58 3.67 -32.62
CA ASN A 277 -21.74 4.85 -32.84
C ASN A 277 -20.27 4.59 -32.43
N GLY A 278 -19.59 3.75 -33.21
CA GLY A 278 -18.13 3.70 -33.22
C GLY A 278 -17.58 4.64 -34.29
N ASP A 279 -17.42 5.94 -34.02
CA ASP A 279 -16.58 6.84 -34.86
C ASP A 279 -16.32 8.24 -34.23
N VAL A 280 -15.77 8.29 -33.00
CA VAL A 280 -15.35 9.57 -32.36
C VAL A 280 -13.82 9.75 -32.30
N TRP A 281 -13.04 8.68 -32.34
CA TRP A 281 -11.58 8.72 -32.09
C TRP A 281 -10.69 9.04 -33.31
N LYS A 282 -11.25 9.30 -34.50
CA LYS A 282 -10.47 9.61 -35.71
C LYS A 282 -10.25 11.10 -36.02
N LYS A 283 -10.77 12.04 -35.21
CA LYS A 283 -10.72 13.49 -35.52
C LYS A 283 -9.67 14.33 -34.79
N LEU A 284 -8.96 13.84 -33.76
CA LEU A 284 -7.90 14.63 -33.10
C LEU A 284 -6.51 14.58 -33.80
N ASN A 285 -6.16 13.48 -34.48
CA ASN A 285 -4.81 13.29 -35.03
C ASN A 285 -4.51 13.97 -36.39
N ARG A 286 -5.22 15.06 -36.75
CA ARG A 286 -5.04 15.75 -38.04
C ARG A 286 -4.66 17.24 -37.95
N LYS A 287 -4.27 17.74 -36.77
CA LYS A 287 -4.00 19.17 -36.54
C LYS A 287 -2.58 19.56 -36.03
N GLN A 288 -1.60 18.65 -36.04
CA GLN A 288 -0.19 18.97 -35.70
C GLN A 288 0.82 18.45 -36.75
N LYS A 289 0.60 18.77 -38.03
CA LYS A 289 1.63 18.55 -39.06
C LYS A 289 1.50 19.55 -40.23
N LYS A 290 1.93 20.80 -39.99
CA LYS A 290 2.40 21.79 -40.97
C LYS A 290 2.69 23.11 -40.25
N GLU A 291 3.98 23.41 -40.05
CA GLU A 291 4.58 24.76 -40.17
C GLU A 291 6.08 24.67 -39.89
N LYS A 292 6.87 24.69 -40.97
CA LYS A 292 8.33 24.85 -40.96
C LYS A 292 8.81 25.16 -42.38
N ILE A 293 8.66 26.42 -42.82
CA ILE A 293 9.37 26.96 -44.00
C ILE A 293 9.81 28.39 -43.66
N VAL A 294 11.10 28.65 -43.85
CA VAL A 294 11.76 29.96 -43.73
C VAL A 294 11.79 30.61 -45.11
N PRO A 295 11.73 31.95 -45.22
CA PRO A 295 12.28 32.64 -46.37
C PRO A 295 13.35 33.68 -46.02
N SER A 296 14.33 33.76 -46.92
CA SER A 296 15.36 34.78 -47.12
C SER A 296 15.81 34.61 -48.59
N PRO A 297 16.38 35.62 -49.29
CA PRO A 297 16.57 37.02 -48.93
C PRO A 297 15.78 37.99 -49.82
N TYR A 298 15.75 39.28 -49.46
CA TYR A 298 16.23 40.45 -50.24
C TYR A 298 15.88 41.75 -49.50
#